data_AF-A0A656Z4J8-F1
#
_entry.id   AF-A0A656Z4J8-F1
#
_cell.length_a   1.000
_cell.length_b   1.000
_cell.length_c   1.000
_cell.angle_alpha   90.00
_cell.angle_beta   90.00
_cell.angle_gamma   90.00
#
_symmetry.space_group_name_H-M   'P 1'
#
loop_
_entity.id
_entity.type
_entity.pdbx_description
1 polymer ?
#
loop_
_entity_poly.entity_id
_entity_poly.type
_entity_poly.pdbx_seq_one_letter_code
_entity_poly.pdbx_strand_id
1 'polypeptide(L)'
;MLAYHHGHKRGVANIEGTIAGMFRGMFGRSQHAYVHIGHRHSDDARKGTLMYVEQHETLAAPDAYAAGGGWLSGRSAKRITYTKQFGEVGRDILRPEMVAGKYAAANDNAKSQRAAA
;
A
#
# COMPACT_ATOMS: atom_id res chain seq x y z
N MET A 1 2.07 16.08 6.64
CA MET A 1 1.88 14.87 7.46
C MET A 1 1.89 13.64 6.56
N LEU A 2 2.64 12.62 6.94
CA LEU A 2 2.55 11.27 6.37
C LEU A 2 2.06 10.34 7.48
N ALA A 3 1.04 9.53 7.19
CA ALA A 3 0.50 8.55 8.11
C ALA A 3 0.52 7.17 7.48
N TYR A 4 0.69 6.14 8.30
CA TYR A 4 0.74 4.75 7.87
C TYR A 4 -0.18 3.93 8.77
N HIS A 5 -1.05 3.12 8.18
CA HIS A 5 -2.04 2.34 8.92
C HIS A 5 -2.36 1.04 8.18
N HIS A 6 -2.49 -0.09 8.89
CA HIS A 6 -2.69 -1.38 8.22
C HIS A 6 -3.95 -1.41 7.32
N GLY A 7 -5.08 -0.85 7.77
CA GLY A 7 -6.27 -0.65 6.94
C GLY A 7 -7.41 -1.65 7.14
N HIS A 8 -7.27 -2.63 8.04
CA HIS A 8 -8.26 -3.70 8.25
C HIS A 8 -9.67 -3.18 8.59
N LYS A 9 -9.85 -2.40 9.66
CA LYS A 9 -11.18 -1.89 10.08
C LYS A 9 -11.54 -0.52 9.50
N ARG A 10 -10.59 0.12 8.82
CA ARG A 10 -10.68 1.50 8.31
C ARG A 10 -9.89 1.58 7.01
N GLY A 11 -10.62 1.48 5.90
CA GLY A 11 -10.05 1.46 4.55
C GLY A 11 -9.98 2.84 3.91
N VAL A 12 -9.72 2.85 2.59
CA VAL A 12 -9.54 4.07 1.79
C VAL A 12 -10.68 5.08 1.97
N ALA A 13 -11.92 4.60 2.10
CA ALA A 13 -13.11 5.45 2.16
C ALA A 13 -13.33 6.18 3.50
N ASN A 14 -12.73 5.74 4.61
CA ASN A 14 -13.12 6.23 5.95
C ASN A 14 -11.98 6.41 6.96
N ILE A 15 -10.72 6.17 6.58
CA ILE A 15 -9.58 6.31 7.49
C ILE A 15 -9.26 7.78 7.84
N GLU A 16 -9.60 8.74 6.97
CA GLU A 16 -9.22 10.16 7.11
C GLU A 16 -9.64 10.76 8.46
N GLY A 17 -10.90 10.57 8.86
CA GLY A 17 -11.43 11.11 10.11
C GLY A 17 -10.75 10.51 11.35
N THR A 18 -10.36 9.23 11.28
CA THR A 18 -9.63 8.58 12.37
C THR A 18 -8.24 9.20 12.53
N ILE A 19 -7.51 9.39 11.41
CA ILE A 19 -6.17 9.99 11.43
C ILE A 19 -6.24 11.46 11.87
N ALA A 20 -7.16 12.25 11.32
CA ALA A 20 -7.32 13.66 11.68
C ALA A 20 -7.71 13.84 13.15
N GLY A 21 -8.59 12.98 13.69
CA GLY A 21 -9.01 13.03 15.08
C GLY A 21 -7.88 12.66 16.06
N MET A 22 -7.18 11.55 15.81
CA MET A 22 -6.11 11.07 16.69
C MET A 22 -4.87 11.99 16.67
N PHE A 23 -4.54 12.56 15.51
CA PHE A 23 -3.32 13.34 15.32
C PHE A 23 -3.61 14.82 15.03
N ARG A 24 -4.67 15.36 15.64
CA ARG A 24 -5.23 16.70 15.35
C ARG A 24 -4.21 17.82 15.28
N GLY A 25 -3.24 17.86 16.19
CA GLY A 25 -2.20 18.88 16.21
C GLY A 25 -1.21 18.79 15.03
N MET A 26 -0.83 17.57 14.62
CA MET A 26 0.06 17.37 13.47
C MET A 26 -0.69 17.63 12.16
N PHE A 27 -1.94 17.15 12.07
CA PHE A 27 -2.80 17.38 10.93
C PHE A 27 -3.08 18.88 10.73
N GLY A 28 -3.53 19.59 11.78
CA GLY A 28 -3.88 21.01 11.70
C GLY A 28 -2.72 21.95 11.37
N ARG A 29 -1.46 21.52 11.56
CA ARG A 29 -0.26 22.28 11.15
C ARG A 29 0.29 21.89 9.78
N SER A 30 -0.28 20.86 9.14
CA SER A 30 0.19 20.36 7.86
C SER A 30 -0.54 21.02 6.70
N GLN A 31 0.21 21.50 5.70
CA GLN A 31 -0.38 21.95 4.44
C GLN A 31 -0.74 20.77 3.52
N HIS A 32 0.04 19.69 3.61
CA HIS A 32 -0.16 18.46 2.84
C HIS A 32 -0.31 17.28 3.80
N ALA A 33 -1.30 16.42 3.56
CA ALA A 33 -1.57 15.24 4.37
C ALA A 33 -1.85 14.01 3.50
N TYR A 34 -1.18 12.91 3.82
CA TYR A 34 -1.26 11.64 3.12
C TYR A 34 -1.40 10.49 4.12
N VAL A 35 -2.21 9.49 3.78
CA VAL A 35 -2.33 8.24 4.53
C VAL A 35 -2.04 7.08 3.60
N HIS A 36 -1.08 6.26 4.00
CA HIS A 36 -0.75 5.04 3.31
C HIS A 36 -1.30 3.85 4.09
N ILE A 37 -2.06 3.01 3.40
CA ILE A 37 -2.64 1.80 3.97
C ILE A 37 -2.30 0.56 3.15
N GLY A 38 -2.55 -0.61 3.72
CA GLY A 38 -2.34 -1.89 3.05
C GLY A 38 -3.59 -2.77 3.18
N HIS A 39 -3.42 -3.96 3.74
CA HIS A 39 -4.46 -4.95 4.03
C HIS A 39 -5.00 -5.72 2.82
N ARG A 40 -5.49 -5.06 1.77
CA ARG A 40 -6.12 -5.79 0.63
C ARG A 40 -5.15 -6.20 -0.47
N HIS A 41 -3.89 -5.78 -0.38
CA HIS A 41 -2.84 -6.10 -1.36
C HIS A 41 -3.16 -5.67 -2.81
N SER A 42 -4.14 -4.78 -3.01
CA SER A 42 -4.49 -4.19 -4.29
C SER A 42 -4.26 -2.68 -4.27
N ASP A 43 -4.06 -2.10 -5.45
CA ASP A 43 -3.98 -0.66 -5.60
C ASP A 43 -5.38 -0.03 -5.46
N ASP A 44 -5.50 0.99 -4.63
CA ASP A 44 -6.70 1.82 -4.49
C ASP A 44 -6.28 3.17 -3.93
N ALA A 45 -6.91 4.25 -4.38
CA ALA A 45 -6.61 5.56 -3.84
C ALA A 45 -7.81 6.50 -3.92
N ARG A 46 -7.88 7.40 -2.96
CA ARG A 46 -8.92 8.41 -2.89
C ARG A 46 -8.35 9.72 -2.39
N LYS A 47 -8.61 10.79 -3.14
CA LYS A 47 -8.52 12.14 -2.61
C LYS A 47 -9.81 12.44 -1.85
N GLY A 48 -9.71 12.48 -0.53
CA GLY A 48 -10.80 12.93 0.32
C GLY A 48 -10.72 14.42 0.61
N THR A 49 -11.61 14.88 1.50
CA THR A 49 -11.68 16.30 1.89
C THR A 49 -10.57 16.70 2.85
N LEU A 50 -9.95 15.76 3.55
CA LEU A 50 -8.93 16.04 4.56
C LEU A 50 -7.53 15.71 4.06
N MET A 51 -7.37 14.62 3.31
CA MET A 51 -6.08 14.10 2.90
C MET A 51 -6.18 13.18 1.67
N TYR A 52 -5.03 12.86 1.08
CA TYR A 52 -4.97 11.79 0.08
C TYR A 52 -4.74 10.45 0.78
N VAL A 53 -5.53 9.44 0.45
CA VAL A 53 -5.40 8.10 1.01
C VAL A 53 -5.03 7.13 -0.10
N GLU A 54 -3.98 6.36 0.11
CA GLU A 54 -3.48 5.39 -0.86
C GLU A 54 -3.30 4.03 -0.19
N GLN A 55 -3.96 3.02 -0.74
CA GLN A 55 -3.75 1.62 -0.42
C GLN A 55 -2.68 1.05 -1.36
N HIS A 56 -1.69 0.38 -0.78
CA HIS A 56 -0.59 -0.20 -1.51
C HIS A 56 -0.81 -1.68 -1.80
N GLU A 57 -0.32 -2.09 -2.97
CA GLU A 57 -0.09 -3.48 -3.31
C GLU A 57 1.06 -4.05 -2.47
N THR A 58 1.26 -5.37 -2.57
CA THR A 58 2.43 -6.05 -2.02
C THR A 58 3.24 -6.70 -3.13
N LEU A 59 4.57 -6.77 -2.99
CA LEU A 59 5.42 -7.51 -3.93
C LEU A 59 5.19 -9.04 -3.86
N ALA A 60 4.60 -9.53 -2.77
CA ALA A 60 4.29 -10.95 -2.60
C ALA A 60 3.32 -11.44 -3.69
N ALA A 61 3.43 -12.72 -4.05
CA ALA A 61 2.42 -13.34 -4.91
C ALA A 61 1.07 -13.40 -4.16
N PRO A 62 -0.07 -13.35 -4.86
CA PRO A 62 -1.38 -13.48 -4.23
C PRO A 62 -1.48 -14.79 -3.46
N ASP A 63 -1.95 -14.73 -2.22
CA ASP A 63 -2.39 -15.93 -1.51
C ASP A 63 -3.82 -16.31 -1.92
N ALA A 64 -4.28 -17.48 -1.49
CA ALA A 64 -5.62 -17.98 -1.82
C ALA A 64 -6.75 -17.05 -1.34
N TYR A 65 -6.53 -16.30 -0.25
CA TYR A 65 -7.50 -15.38 0.32
C TYR A 65 -7.65 -14.11 -0.55
N ALA A 66 -6.52 -13.51 -0.94
CA ALA A 66 -6.50 -12.35 -1.82
C ALA A 66 -7.12 -12.67 -3.20
N ALA A 67 -6.81 -13.86 -3.75
CA ALA A 67 -7.39 -14.32 -5.02
C ALA A 67 -8.93 -14.51 -4.94
N GLY A 68 -9.43 -15.04 -3.81
CA GLY A 68 -10.86 -15.27 -3.61
C GLY A 68 -11.69 -14.01 -3.38
N GLY A 69 -11.09 -12.92 -2.92
CA GLY A 69 -11.78 -11.65 -2.63
C GLY A 69 -11.91 -10.69 -3.81
N GLY A 70 -11.41 -11.05 -4.99
CA GLY A 70 -11.48 -10.22 -6.20
C GLY A 70 -10.53 -9.02 -6.20
N TRP A 71 -9.58 -8.96 -5.27
CA TRP A 71 -8.56 -7.90 -5.20
C TRP A 71 -7.38 -8.28 -6.09
N LEU A 72 -7.41 -7.76 -7.33
CA LEU A 72 -6.34 -7.99 -8.29
C LEU A 72 -5.10 -7.18 -7.90
N SER A 73 -4.00 -7.86 -7.60
CA SER A 73 -2.72 -7.25 -7.29
C SER A 73 -1.80 -7.24 -8.51
N GLY A 74 -1.34 -6.05 -8.91
CA GLY A 74 -0.26 -5.83 -9.87
C GLY A 74 1.13 -6.05 -9.28
N ARG A 75 1.21 -6.45 -8.00
CA ARG A 75 2.44 -6.75 -7.25
C ARG A 75 3.48 -5.64 -7.31
N SER A 76 3.15 -4.42 -6.93
CA SER A 76 4.10 -3.30 -6.97
C SER A 76 4.62 -2.86 -5.60
N ALA A 77 5.77 -2.17 -5.63
CA ALA A 77 6.24 -1.29 -4.56
C ALA A 77 6.34 0.14 -5.10
N LYS A 78 5.91 1.11 -4.30
CA LYS A 78 5.92 2.52 -4.70
C LYS A 78 6.98 3.30 -3.93
N ARG A 79 7.90 3.95 -4.64
CA ARG A 79 8.77 4.97 -4.06
C ARG A 79 8.11 6.32 -4.29
N ILE A 80 7.71 6.99 -3.22
CA ILE A 80 7.04 8.29 -3.32
C ILE A 80 7.86 9.34 -2.57
N THR A 81 8.15 10.45 -3.24
CA THR A 81 8.94 11.55 -2.71
C THR A 81 8.02 12.70 -2.32
N TYR A 82 8.13 13.12 -1.06
CA TYR A 82 7.35 14.21 -0.49
C TYR A 82 8.26 15.36 -0.07
N THR A 83 7.76 16.59 -0.22
CA THR A 83 8.38 17.80 0.31
C THR A 83 7.39 18.54 1.19
N LYS A 84 7.90 19.31 2.14
CA LYS A 84 7.06 20.12 3.03
C LYS A 84 6.30 21.21 2.28
N GLN A 85 6.90 21.79 1.22
CA GLN A 85 6.35 22.92 0.49
C GLN A 85 5.37 22.49 -0.61
N PHE A 86 5.68 21.43 -1.35
CA PHE A 86 4.94 21.05 -2.55
C PHE A 86 4.15 19.74 -2.43
N GLY A 87 4.24 19.04 -1.29
CA GLY A 87 3.59 17.75 -1.13
C GLY A 87 4.33 16.67 -1.92
N GLU A 88 3.61 15.76 -2.56
CA GLU A 88 4.17 14.74 -3.48
C GLU A 88 4.79 15.41 -4.71
N VAL A 89 6.07 15.11 -4.98
CA VAL A 89 6.82 15.68 -6.11
C VAL A 89 7.36 14.64 -7.09
N GLY A 90 7.25 13.35 -6.76
CA GLY A 90 7.74 12.29 -7.62
C GLY A 90 7.35 10.92 -7.12
N ARG A 91 7.15 9.99 -8.07
CA ARG A 91 6.70 8.63 -7.81
C ARG A 91 7.29 7.67 -8.83
N ASP A 92 7.81 6.56 -8.34
CA ASP A 92 8.19 5.40 -9.14
C ASP A 92 7.42 4.17 -8.67
N ILE A 93 6.94 3.38 -9.63
CA ILE A 93 6.27 2.11 -9.38
C ILE A 93 7.22 1.01 -9.83
N LEU A 94 7.72 0.25 -8.87
CA LEU A 94 8.65 -0.86 -9.07
C LEU A 94 7.87 -2.16 -9.05
N ARG A 95 8.11 -3.02 -10.04
CA ARG A 95 7.46 -4.33 -10.15
C ARG A 95 8.50 -5.46 -10.18
N PRO A 96 8.23 -6.64 -9.60
CA PRO A 96 9.13 -7.78 -9.61
C PRO A 96 9.60 -8.18 -11.01
N GLU A 97 8.76 -8.01 -12.03
CA GLU A 97 9.07 -8.34 -13.42
C GLU A 97 10.27 -7.54 -13.96
N MET A 98 10.52 -6.35 -13.41
CA MET A 98 11.66 -5.51 -13.81
C MET A 98 13.02 -6.14 -13.48
N VAL A 99 13.05 -7.13 -12.59
CA VAL A 99 14.27 -7.84 -12.19
C VAL A 99 14.14 -9.36 -12.33
N ALA A 100 13.09 -9.83 -13.02
CA ALA A 100 12.85 -11.25 -13.23
C ALA A 100 14.04 -11.91 -13.97
N GLY A 101 14.44 -13.09 -13.52
CA GLY A 101 15.55 -13.86 -14.09
C GLY A 101 16.95 -13.36 -13.72
N LYS A 102 17.09 -12.15 -13.18
CA LYS A 102 18.37 -11.60 -12.71
C LYS A 102 18.71 -12.04 -11.29
N TYR A 103 17.70 -12.24 -10.46
CA TYR A 103 17.85 -12.65 -9.07
C TYR A 103 16.97 -13.86 -8.76
N ALA A 104 17.53 -14.83 -8.05
CA ALA A 104 16.74 -15.88 -7.41
C ALA A 104 16.07 -15.31 -6.16
N ALA A 105 14.79 -15.60 -5.97
CA ALA A 105 14.13 -15.24 -4.72
C ALA A 105 14.86 -15.95 -3.57
N ALA A 106 15.23 -15.20 -2.53
CA ALA A 106 15.88 -15.76 -1.34
C ALA A 106 14.90 -16.52 -0.42
N ASN A 107 13.72 -16.89 -0.93
CA ASN A 107 12.72 -17.61 -0.16
C ASN A 107 13.02 -19.10 -0.14
N ASP A 108 12.69 -19.74 0.97
CA ASP A 108 12.74 -21.17 1.22
C ASP A 108 11.53 -21.92 0.63
N ASN A 109 10.86 -21.32 -0.37
CA ASN A 109 9.72 -21.90 -1.07
C ASN A 109 10.17 -23.01 -2.04
N ALA A 110 10.76 -24.07 -1.52
CA ALA A 110 10.83 -25.33 -2.24
C ALA A 110 9.39 -25.81 -2.51
N LYS A 111 9.09 -26.19 -3.76
CA LYS A 111 7.81 -26.82 -4.08
C LYS A 111 7.67 -28.08 -3.22
N SER A 112 6.84 -28.05 -2.18
CA SER A 112 6.46 -29.31 -1.52
C SER A 112 5.68 -30.12 -2.55
N GLN A 113 6.20 -31.30 -2.89
CA GLN A 113 5.44 -32.29 -3.62
C GLN A 113 4.34 -32.77 -2.69
N ARG A 114 3.21 -32.06 -2.62
CA ARG A 114 1.99 -32.66 -2.10
C ARG A 114 1.56 -33.68 -3.15
N ALA A 115 1.91 -34.94 -2.90
CA ALA A 115 1.30 -36.06 -3.59
C ALA A 115 -0.22 -35.93 -3.41
N ALA A 116 -0.94 -35.88 -4.53
CA ALA A 116 -2.39 -36.02 -4.50
C ALA A 116 -2.71 -37.41 -3.92
N ALA A 117 -3.43 -37.43 -2.81
CA ALA A 117 -4.04 -38.62 -2.23
C ALA A 117 -5.52 -38.64 -2.61
#